data_AF-A0A366MCS2-F1
#
_entry.id   AF-A0A366MCS2-F1
#
_cell.length_a   1.000
_cell.length_b   1.000
_cell.length_c   1.000
_cell.angle_alpha   90.00
_cell.angle_beta   90.00
_cell.angle_gamma   90.00
#
_symmetry.space_group_name_H-M   'P 1'
#
loop_
_entity.id
_entity.type
_entity.pdbx_description
1 polymer ?
#
loop_
_entity_poly.entity_id
_entity_poly.type
_entity_poly.pdbx_seq_one_letter_code
_entity_poly.pdbx_strand_id
1 'polypeptide(L)'
;MNSFKQSNIFKLVISFVIVFAIGILWSLVTSPALDKWYLTIAKPSWTPAGWGFPVVWNTLYALMSISLFSVLKEKFSNKNIKFALTIFAIQLILNLIWSVIFFGLHSIIERIKSYSSALDIYIDKYNSVL
;
A
#
# COMPACT_ATOMS: atom_id res chain seq x y z
N MET A 1 3.67 38.93 -1.74
CA MET A 1 3.59 37.68 -2.53
C MET A 1 4.93 36.97 -2.36
N ASN A 2 5.01 35.94 -1.52
CA ASN A 2 6.28 35.27 -1.20
C ASN A 2 6.86 34.66 -2.47
N SER A 3 8.04 35.13 -2.91
CA SER A 3 8.72 34.55 -4.07
C SER A 3 9.02 33.08 -3.77
N PHE A 4 8.55 32.19 -4.64
CA PHE A 4 8.88 30.78 -4.57
C PHE A 4 10.39 30.63 -4.77
N LYS A 5 11.17 30.57 -3.69
CA LYS A 5 12.60 30.26 -3.77
C LYS A 5 12.79 28.90 -4.45
N GLN A 6 13.77 28.81 -5.35
CA GLN A 6 14.08 27.60 -6.10
C GLN A 6 14.37 26.37 -5.19
N SER A 7 14.87 26.62 -3.98
CA SER A 7 15.06 25.60 -2.94
C SER A 7 13.75 24.96 -2.45
N ASN A 8 12.61 25.65 -2.54
CA ASN A 8 11.31 25.10 -2.18
C ASN A 8 10.78 24.17 -3.26
N ILE A 9 10.97 24.50 -4.55
CA ILE A 9 10.56 23.61 -5.65
C ILE A 9 11.33 22.30 -5.56
N PHE A 10 12.65 22.37 -5.31
CA PHE A 10 13.47 21.18 -5.11
C PHE A 10 12.96 20.30 -3.94
N LYS A 11 12.63 20.92 -2.80
CA LYS A 11 12.05 20.22 -1.64
C LYS A 11 10.68 19.60 -1.93
N LEU A 12 9.87 20.23 -2.79
CA LEU A 12 8.58 19.67 -3.18
C LEU A 12 8.78 18.43 -4.05
N VAL A 13 9.63 18.55 -5.08
CA VAL A 13 9.94 17.45 -6.00
C VAL A 13 10.51 16.26 -5.25
N ILE A 14 11.46 16.47 -4.33
CA ILE A 14 12.05 15.35 -3.58
C ILE A 14 11.03 14.66 -2.67
N SER A 15 10.10 15.40 -2.05
CA SER A 15 9.02 14.81 -1.25
C SER A 15 8.12 13.92 -2.10
N PHE A 16 7.72 14.39 -3.29
CA PHE A 16 6.91 13.61 -4.23
C PHE A 16 7.66 12.37 -4.68
N VAL A 17 8.93 12.50 -5.08
CA VAL A 17 9.74 11.36 -5.54
C VAL A 17 9.86 10.30 -4.43
N ILE A 18 10.15 10.70 -3.19
CA ILE A 18 10.30 9.76 -2.07
C ILE A 18 8.98 9.00 -1.81
N VAL A 19 7.87 9.73 -1.67
CA VAL A 19 6.58 9.12 -1.30
C VAL A 19 6.03 8.26 -2.44
N PHE A 20 6.13 8.72 -3.70
CA PHE A 20 5.66 7.93 -4.84
C PHE A 20 6.57 6.75 -5.17
N ALA A 21 7.89 6.85 -4.95
CA ALA A 21 8.78 5.69 -5.10
C ALA A 21 8.38 4.57 -4.14
N ILE A 22 8.06 4.92 -2.89
CA ILE A 22 7.52 3.97 -1.90
C ILE A 22 6.19 3.41 -2.38
N GLY A 23 5.28 4.26 -2.88
CA GLY A 23 4.00 3.84 -3.45
C GLY A 23 4.11 2.88 -4.64
N ILE A 24 5.12 3.06 -5.51
CA ILE A 24 5.38 2.15 -6.64
C ILE A 24 5.86 0.78 -6.14
N LEU A 25 6.84 0.76 -5.24
CA LEU A 25 7.32 -0.48 -4.62
C LEU A 25 6.17 -1.24 -3.96
N TRP A 26 5.27 -0.50 -3.33
CA TRP A 26 4.08 -1.03 -2.70
C TRP A 26 3.09 -1.62 -3.71
N SER A 27 2.79 -0.89 -4.79
CA SER A 27 1.91 -1.34 -5.87
C SER A 27 2.36 -2.67 -6.48
N LEU A 28 3.67 -2.87 -6.65
CA LEU A 28 4.21 -4.13 -7.18
C LEU A 28 3.92 -5.33 -6.28
N VAL A 29 3.87 -5.14 -4.96
CA VAL A 29 3.56 -6.19 -3.99
C VAL A 29 2.05 -6.49 -3.95
N THR A 30 1.21 -5.47 -4.12
CA THR A 30 -0.24 -5.58 -3.92
C THR A 30 -1.03 -5.94 -5.18
N SER A 31 -0.55 -5.52 -6.36
CA SER A 31 -1.24 -5.75 -7.63
C SER A 31 -1.59 -7.23 -7.91
N PRO A 32 -0.68 -8.20 -7.70
CA PRO A 32 -0.99 -9.61 -7.98
C PRO A 32 -2.14 -10.18 -7.13
N ALA A 33 -2.31 -9.67 -5.90
CA ALA A 33 -3.35 -10.12 -4.99
C ALA A 33 -4.72 -9.47 -5.28
N LEU A 34 -4.73 -8.24 -5.82
CA LEU A 34 -5.94 -7.57 -6.29
C LEU A 34 -6.52 -8.22 -7.55
N ASP A 35 -5.67 -8.66 -8.48
CA ASP A 35 -6.13 -9.21 -9.77
C ASP A 35 -6.63 -10.66 -9.69
N LYS A 36 -6.23 -11.41 -8.66
CA LYS A 36 -6.58 -12.82 -8.50
C LYS A 36 -7.59 -13.03 -7.38
N TRP A 37 -7.16 -12.84 -6.14
CA TRP A 37 -7.94 -13.14 -4.96
C TRP A 37 -9.13 -12.18 -4.80
N TYR A 38 -8.88 -10.87 -4.89
CA TYR A 38 -9.89 -9.86 -4.59
C TYR A 38 -11.09 -9.89 -5.54
N LEU A 39 -10.94 -10.47 -6.75
CA LEU A 39 -12.04 -10.68 -7.69
C LEU A 39 -12.95 -11.86 -7.31
N THR A 40 -12.44 -12.85 -6.56
CA THR A 40 -13.19 -14.05 -6.17
C THR A 40 -14.08 -13.86 -4.94
N ILE A 41 -13.93 -12.74 -4.23
CA ILE A 41 -14.72 -12.44 -3.03
C ILE A 41 -16.09 -11.91 -3.43
N ALA A 42 -17.15 -12.46 -2.83
CA ALA A 42 -18.49 -11.88 -2.87
C ALA A 42 -18.47 -10.52 -2.15
N LYS A 43 -18.48 -9.44 -2.95
CA LYS A 43 -18.39 -8.05 -2.46
C LYS A 43 -19.78 -7.44 -2.30
N PRO A 44 -20.05 -6.69 -1.22
CA PRO A 44 -21.26 -5.88 -1.10
C PRO A 44 -21.40 -4.87 -2.24
N SER A 45 -22.63 -4.47 -2.58
CA SER A 45 -22.93 -3.55 -3.69
C SER A 45 -22.32 -2.15 -3.60
N TRP A 46 -21.88 -1.73 -2.40
CA TRP A 46 -21.25 -0.44 -2.12
C TRP A 46 -19.72 -0.47 -2.24
N THR A 47 -19.14 -1.62 -2.60
CA THR A 47 -17.69 -1.73 -2.77
C THR A 47 -17.30 -1.07 -4.09
N PRO A 48 -16.42 -0.05 -4.09
CA PRO A 48 -15.98 0.57 -5.34
C PRO A 48 -15.30 -0.46 -6.23
N ALA A 49 -15.49 -0.34 -7.54
CA ALA A 49 -14.83 -1.18 -8.53
C ALA A 49 -13.30 -1.06 -8.41
N GLY A 50 -12.56 -2.04 -8.94
CA GLY A 50 -11.10 -2.16 -8.73
C GLY A 50 -10.27 -0.91 -9.04
N TRP A 51 -10.76 -0.02 -9.91
CA TRP A 51 -10.13 1.29 -10.20
C TRP A 51 -10.18 2.28 -9.04
N GLY A 52 -11.05 2.10 -8.05
CA GLY A 52 -11.14 2.98 -6.88
C GLY A 52 -9.89 2.92 -6.00
N PHE A 53 -9.23 1.75 -5.94
CA PHE A 53 -7.98 1.58 -5.19
C PHE A 53 -6.87 2.53 -5.65
N PRO A 54 -6.45 2.54 -6.93
CA PRO A 54 -5.38 3.44 -7.38
C PRO A 54 -5.75 4.93 -7.23
N VAL A 55 -7.02 5.31 -7.33
CA VAL A 55 -7.45 6.72 -7.14
C VAL A 55 -7.23 7.17 -5.69
N VAL A 56 -7.70 6.38 -4.73
CA VAL A 56 -7.57 6.70 -3.30
C VAL A 56 -6.10 6.73 -2.90
N TRP A 57 -5.32 5.72 -3.29
CA TRP A 57 -3.90 5.64 -2.93
C TRP A 57 -3.06 6.77 -3.52
N ASN A 58 -3.26 7.13 -4.80
CA ASN A 58 -2.55 8.26 -5.39
C ASN A 58 -2.90 9.59 -4.71
N THR A 59 -4.16 9.77 -4.31
CA THR A 59 -4.59 10.95 -3.56
C THR A 59 -3.89 11.03 -2.20
N LEU A 60 -3.83 9.91 -1.48
CA LEU A 60 -3.14 9.83 -0.19
C LEU A 60 -1.64 10.11 -0.33
N TYR A 61 -0.96 9.52 -1.33
CA TYR A 61 0.46 9.78 -1.57
C TYR A 61 0.74 11.24 -1.96
N ALA A 62 -0.14 11.88 -2.72
CA ALA A 62 -0.03 13.30 -2.99
C ALA A 62 -0.14 14.15 -1.70
N LEU A 63 -1.11 13.85 -0.83
CA LEU A 63 -1.28 14.55 0.44
C LEU A 63 -0.09 14.33 1.39
N MET A 64 0.44 13.11 1.46
CA MET A 64 1.65 12.79 2.24
C MET A 64 2.87 13.54 1.72
N SER A 65 3.01 13.66 0.39
CA SER A 65 4.10 14.41 -0.25
C SER A 65 4.03 15.91 0.11
N ILE A 66 2.83 16.49 0.11
CA ILE A 66 2.58 17.88 0.51
C ILE A 66 2.88 18.08 1.99
N SER A 67 2.50 17.12 2.85
CA SER A 67 2.81 17.15 4.27
C SER A 67 4.33 17.13 4.51
N LEU A 68 5.05 16.21 3.87
CA LEU A 68 6.51 16.12 3.98
C LEU A 68 7.20 17.39 3.46
N PHE A 69 6.75 17.93 2.33
CA PHE A 69 7.22 19.21 1.82
C PHE A 69 7.02 20.36 2.81
N SER A 70 5.85 20.44 3.45
CA SER A 70 5.54 21.48 4.44
C SER A 70 6.51 21.44 5.61
N VAL A 71 6.87 20.24 6.06
CA VAL A 71 7.86 20.04 7.14
C VAL A 71 9.28 20.41 6.67
N LEU A 72 9.67 20.05 5.44
CA LEU A 72 10.99 20.37 4.89
C LEU A 72 11.21 21.87 4.62
N LYS A 73 10.13 22.66 4.51
CA LYS A 73 10.23 24.13 4.42
C LYS A 73 10.64 24.78 5.74
N GLU A 74 10.28 24.16 6.86
CA GLU A 74 10.54 24.70 8.19
C GLU A 74 11.99 24.47 8.64
N LYS A 75 12.49 25.31 9.57
CA LYS A 75 13.87 25.19 10.08
C LYS A 75 13.97 24.01 11.05
N PHE A 76 14.78 23.00 10.72
CA PHE A 76 15.09 21.80 11.53
C PHE A 76 15.51 22.04 13.01
N SER A 77 15.79 23.29 13.41
CA SER A 77 16.07 23.67 14.81
C SER A 77 14.85 23.56 15.74
N ASN A 78 13.64 23.41 15.20
CA ASN A 78 12.43 23.29 16.02
C ASN A 78 12.18 21.84 16.43
N LYS A 79 12.12 21.57 17.74
CA LYS A 79 11.91 20.22 18.31
C LYS A 79 10.62 19.57 17.79
N ASN A 80 9.62 20.39 17.46
CA ASN A 80 8.32 19.97 16.92
C ASN A 80 8.43 19.32 15.52
N ILE A 81 9.43 19.70 14.71
CA ILE A 81 9.64 19.13 13.37
C ILE A 81 10.13 17.68 13.47
N LYS A 82 11.03 17.41 14.41
CA LYS A 82 11.52 16.04 14.63
C LYS A 82 10.37 15.12 15.05
N PHE A 83 9.50 15.60 15.94
CA PHE A 83 8.32 14.86 16.37
C PHE A 83 7.33 14.61 15.21
N ALA A 84 7.06 15.62 14.38
CA ALA A 84 6.21 15.48 13.20
C ALA A 84 6.77 14.47 12.18
N LEU A 85 8.08 14.49 11.93
CA LEU A 85 8.75 13.51 11.06
C LEU A 85 8.67 12.09 11.62
N THR A 86 8.85 11.92 12.93
CA THR A 86 8.71 10.60 13.57
C THR A 86 7.30 10.06 13.43
N ILE A 87 6.28 10.88 13.71
CA ILE A 87 4.88 10.46 13.52
C ILE A 87 4.60 10.12 12.05
N PHE A 88 5.08 10.95 11.12
CA PHE A 88 4.94 10.70 9.68
C PHE A 88 5.59 9.37 9.28
N ALA A 89 6.81 9.09 9.76
CA ALA A 89 7.49 7.83 9.49
C ALA A 89 6.75 6.62 10.06
N ILE A 90 6.26 6.72 11.31
CA ILE A 90 5.43 5.67 11.93
C ILE A 90 4.17 5.44 11.11
N GLN A 91 3.50 6.51 10.68
CA GLN A 91 2.30 6.43 9.85
C GLN A 91 2.59 5.72 8.52
N LEU A 92 3.73 6.00 7.88
CA LEU A 92 4.13 5.35 6.64
C LEU A 92 4.45 3.85 6.83
N ILE A 93 5.14 3.51 7.93
CA ILE A 93 5.47 2.11 8.27
C ILE A 93 4.21 1.31 8.57
N LEU A 94 3.28 1.87 9.35
CA LEU A 94 2.00 1.22 9.62
C LEU A 94 1.17 1.05 8.33
N ASN A 95 1.23 2.04 7.43
CA ASN A 95 0.60 1.97 6.12
C ASN A 95 1.20 0.84 5.24
N LEU A 96 2.51 0.64 5.31
CA LEU A 96 3.23 -0.48 4.68
C LEU A 96 2.81 -1.84 5.26
N ILE A 97 2.86 -1.96 6.58
CA ILE A 97 2.56 -3.21 7.30
C ILE A 97 1.13 -3.66 7.03
N TRP A 98 0.17 -2.72 7.01
CA TRP A 98 -1.24 -3.05 6.80
C TRP A 98 -1.48 -3.85 5.52
N SER A 99 -0.84 -3.49 4.41
CA SER A 99 -1.03 -4.22 3.16
C SER A 99 -0.28 -5.52 3.06
N VAL A 100 0.92 -5.60 3.64
CA VAL A 100 1.62 -6.88 3.74
C VAL A 100 0.80 -7.86 4.55
N ILE A 101 0.19 -7.42 5.65
CA ILE A 101 -0.71 -8.24 6.46
C ILE A 101 -1.96 -8.61 5.66
N PHE A 102 -2.67 -7.62 5.09
CA PHE A 102 -3.97 -7.86 4.45
C PHE A 102 -3.87 -8.72 3.19
N PHE A 103 -2.91 -8.44 2.31
CA PHE A 103 -2.73 -9.16 1.05
C PHE A 103 -1.81 -10.38 1.21
N GLY A 104 -0.82 -10.33 2.10
CA GLY A 104 0.07 -11.46 2.39
C GLY A 104 -0.63 -12.58 3.14
N LEU A 105 -1.48 -12.30 4.13
CA LEU A 105 -2.26 -13.35 4.83
C LEU A 105 -3.28 -14.02 3.91
N HIS A 106 -3.79 -13.33 2.88
CA HIS A 106 -4.66 -13.96 1.89
C HIS A 106 -3.93 -14.96 1.00
N SER A 107 -2.67 -14.69 0.63
CA SER A 107 -1.83 -15.67 -0.07
C SER A 107 -1.64 -16.96 0.75
N ILE A 108 -1.66 -16.88 2.08
CA ILE A 108 -1.56 -18.02 2.98
C ILE A 108 -2.87 -18.83 2.96
N ILE A 109 -4.03 -18.18 3.05
CA ILE A 109 -5.35 -18.85 3.07
C ILE A 109 -5.68 -19.52 1.72
N GLU A 110 -5.41 -18.85 0.60
CA GLU A 110 -5.59 -19.44 -0.73
C GLU A 110 -4.68 -20.66 -0.94
N ARG A 111 -3.42 -20.54 -0.53
CA ARG A 111 -2.46 -21.63 -0.63
C ARG A 111 -2.89 -22.83 0.21
N ILE A 112 -3.44 -22.61 1.41
CA ILE A 112 -4.03 -23.68 2.23
C ILE A 112 -5.24 -24.32 1.53
N LYS A 113 -6.15 -23.53 0.94
CA LYS A 113 -7.29 -24.07 0.17
C LYS A 113 -6.86 -24.87 -1.06
N SER A 114 -5.82 -24.42 -1.75
CA SER A 114 -5.23 -25.14 -2.90
C SER A 114 -4.63 -26.49 -2.48
N TYR A 115 -3.98 -26.58 -1.32
CA TYR A 115 -3.47 -27.85 -0.80
C TYR A 115 -4.61 -28.80 -0.38
N SER A 116 -5.67 -28.28 0.25
CA SER A 116 -6.85 -29.07 0.61
C SER A 116 -7.52 -29.69 -0.61
N SER A 117 -7.76 -28.91 -1.67
CA SER A 117 -8.43 -29.39 -2.88
C SER A 117 -7.56 -30.36 -3.70
N ALA A 118 -6.23 -30.20 -3.67
CA ALA A 118 -5.30 -31.17 -4.25
C ALA A 118 -5.30 -32.51 -3.48
N LEU A 119 -5.44 -32.47 -2.15
CA LEU A 119 -5.60 -33.66 -1.31
C LEU A 119 -6.92 -34.39 -1.60
N ASP A 120 -8.02 -33.66 -1.77
CA ASP A 120 -9.33 -34.24 -2.10
C ASP A 120 -9.29 -34.98 -3.45
N ILE A 121 -8.65 -34.39 -4.47
CA ILE A 121 -8.46 -35.03 -5.79
C ILE A 121 -7.59 -36.29 -5.68
N TYR A 122 -6.55 -36.28 -4.84
CA TYR A 122 -5.68 -37.44 -4.66
C TYR A 122 -6.41 -38.59 -3.95
N ILE A 123 -7.23 -38.29 -2.94
CA ILE A 123 -8.03 -39.28 -2.21
C ILE A 123 -9.10 -39.88 -3.11
N ASP A 124 -9.80 -39.06 -3.90
CA ASP A 124 -10.82 -39.52 -4.85
C ASP A 124 -10.22 -40.46 -5.91
N LYS A 125 -9.05 -40.11 -6.45
CA LYS A 125 -8.31 -40.95 -7.38
C LYS A 125 -7.91 -42.29 -6.74
N TYR A 126 -7.48 -42.31 -5.48
CA TYR A 126 -7.11 -43.55 -4.80
C TYR A 126 -8.34 -44.46 -4.55
N ASN A 127 -9.46 -43.87 -4.12
CA ASN A 127 -10.70 -44.61 -3.87
C ASN A 127 -11.35 -45.17 -5.14
N SER A 128 -11.09 -44.57 -6.31
CA SER A 128 -11.60 -45.06 -7.61
C SER A 128 -10.89 -46.31 -8.15
N VAL A 129 -9.76 -46.70 -7.55
CA VAL A 129 -8.92 -47.84 -7.98
C VAL A 129 -9.13 -49.07 -7.07
N LEU A 130 -9.87 -48.91 -5.97
CA LEU A 130 -10.31 -49.99 -5.07
C LEU A 130 -11.75 -50.40 -5.39
#